data_AF-A0A1E2SM73-F1
#
_entry.id   AF-A0A1E2SM73-F1
#
_cell.length_a   1.000
_cell.length_b   1.000
_cell.length_c   1.000
_cell.angle_alpha   90.00
_cell.angle_beta   90.00
_cell.angle_gamma   90.00
#
_symmetry.space_group_name_H-M   'P 1'
#
loop_
_entity.id
_entity.type
_entity.pdbx_description
1 polymer ?
#
loop_
_entity_poly.entity_id
_entity_poly.type
_entity_poly.pdbx_seq_one_letter_code
_entity_poly.pdbx_strand_id
1 'polypeptide(L)' 'MQPVVMAGDFSQPQLALIGIAIAAGSIILSHVNDGGFWIVQRYFNMTVPQTLLTWTVLETILSIVCFGMVALLWVFVA' A
#
# COMPACT_ATOMS: atom_id res chain seq x y z
N MET A 1 -11.19 6.27 11.85
CA MET A 1 -11.28 6.44 10.38
C MET A 1 -12.72 6.72 9.96
N GLN A 2 -13.65 5.78 10.16
CA GLN A 2 -15.08 5.95 9.84
C GLN A 2 -15.70 7.28 10.35
N PRO A 3 -15.49 7.74 11.60
CA PRO A 3 -16.04 9.02 12.05
C PRO A 3 -15.42 10.25 11.39
N VAL A 4 -14.15 10.19 10.95
CA VAL A 4 -13.46 11.32 10.27
C VAL A 4 -13.91 11.42 8.81
N VAL A 5 -14.08 10.29 8.15
CA VAL A 5 -14.56 10.24 6.76
C VAL A 5 -16.02 10.66 6.68
N MET A 6 -16.85 10.27 7.66
CA MET A 6 -18.26 10.69 7.74
C MET A 6 -18.44 12.16 8.15
N ALA A 7 -17.41 12.80 8.73
CA ALA A 7 -17.45 14.20 9.12
C ALA A 7 -17.12 15.16 7.97
N GLY A 8 -16.59 14.66 6.84
CA GLY A 8 -16.36 15.45 5.63
C GLY A 8 -17.40 15.14 4.57
N ASP A 9 -17.87 16.17 3.85
CA ASP A 9 -18.73 16.05 2.67
C ASP A 9 -17.93 15.54 1.45
N PHE A 10 -17.38 14.33 1.53
CA PHE A 10 -16.60 13.73 0.46
C PHE A 10 -17.49 13.09 -0.61
N SER A 11 -17.14 13.29 -1.88
CA SER A 11 -17.80 12.62 -2.99
C SER A 11 -17.42 11.12 -3.05
N GLN A 12 -18.23 10.31 -3.75
CA GLN A 12 -17.95 8.86 -3.87
C GLN A 12 -16.55 8.53 -4.42
N PRO A 13 -16.02 9.22 -5.44
CA PRO A 13 -14.64 9.02 -5.90
C PRO A 13 -13.59 9.35 -4.83
N GLN A 14 -13.79 10.41 -4.04
CA GLN A 14 -12.89 10.78 -2.95
C GLN A 14 -12.88 9.71 -1.85
N LEU A 15 -14.04 9.16 -1.50
CA LEU A 15 -14.13 8.04 -0.55
C LEU A 15 -13.37 6.80 -1.03
N ALA A 16 -13.48 6.48 -2.33
CA ALA A 16 -12.71 5.38 -2.92
C ALA A 16 -11.20 5.62 -2.87
N LEU A 17 -10.75 6.85 -3.19
CA LEU A 17 -9.34 7.22 -3.11
C LEU A 17 -8.79 7.17 -1.68
N ILE A 18 -9.57 7.58 -0.68
CA ILE A 18 -9.20 7.43 0.74
C ILE A 18 -8.98 5.95 1.08
N GLY A 19 -9.88 5.07 0.64
CA GLY A 19 -9.74 3.62 0.84
C GLY A 19 -8.45 3.06 0.22
N ILE A 20 -8.12 3.49 -1.00
CA ILE A 20 -6.89 3.09 -1.70
C ILE A 20 -5.65 3.64 -0.98
N ALA A 21 -5.66 4.89 -0.50
CA ALA A 21 -4.55 5.44 0.27
C ALA A 21 -4.28 4.65 1.55
N ILE A 22 -5.33 4.22 2.26
CA ILE A 22 -5.20 3.38 3.46
C ILE A 22 -4.62 2.01 3.08
N ALA A 23 -5.12 1.39 2.01
CA ALA A 23 -4.60 0.10 1.53
C ALA A 23 -3.11 0.22 1.15
N ALA A 24 -2.73 1.28 0.42
CA ALA A 24 -1.33 1.55 0.08
C ALA A 24 -0.44 1.70 1.33
N GLY A 25 -0.90 2.41 2.36
CA GLY A 25 -0.18 2.55 3.62
C GLY A 25 -0.03 1.24 4.41
N SER A 26 -0.95 0.29 4.24
CA SER A 26 -0.94 -0.97 5.00
C SER A 26 0.17 -1.95 4.62
N ILE A 27 0.74 -1.80 3.41
CA ILE A 27 1.78 -2.69 2.86
C ILE A 27 3.19 -2.07 2.86
N ILE A 28 3.34 -0.83 3.33
CA ILE A 28 4.66 -0.19 3.39
C ILE A 28 5.56 -0.88 4.42
N LEU A 29 6.85 -1.01 4.13
CA LEU A 29 7.83 -1.64 5.03
C LEU A 29 7.43 -3.06 5.49
N SER A 30 6.88 -3.86 4.57
CA SER A 30 6.43 -5.22 4.84
C SER A 30 7.53 -6.19 5.31
N HIS A 31 7.13 -7.24 6.03
CA HIS A 31 8.02 -8.13 6.79
C HIS A 31 7.53 -9.60 6.72
N VAL A 32 8.13 -10.51 7.51
CA VAL A 32 7.82 -11.95 7.54
C VAL A 32 6.38 -12.31 7.95
N ASN A 33 5.60 -11.33 8.42
CA ASN A 33 4.17 -11.49 8.72
C ASN A 33 3.31 -11.48 7.45
N ASP A 34 3.86 -11.04 6.31
CA ASP A 34 3.20 -11.05 5.02
C ASP A 34 3.23 -12.46 4.40
N GLY A 35 2.07 -12.95 3.93
CA GLY A 35 2.00 -14.23 3.22
C GLY A 35 2.76 -14.22 1.89
N GLY A 36 2.78 -13.09 1.18
CA GLY A 36 3.47 -12.89 -0.09
C GLY A 36 4.99 -13.04 0.05
N PHE A 37 5.55 -12.61 1.18
CA PHE A 37 6.97 -12.75 1.51
C PHE A 37 7.44 -14.21 1.35
N TRP A 38 6.69 -15.15 1.94
CA TRP A 38 7.05 -16.57 1.93
C TRP A 38 6.80 -17.24 0.58
N ILE A 39 5.83 -16.75 -0.20
CA ILE A 39 5.59 -17.24 -1.55
C ILE A 39 6.78 -16.88 -2.44
N VAL A 40 7.22 -15.61 -2.43
CA VAL A 40 8.37 -15.16 -3.21
C VAL A 40 9.67 -15.82 -2.76
N GLN A 41 9.88 -15.93 -1.44
CA GLN A 41 11.07 -16.59 -0.89
C GLN A 41 11.23 -18.02 -1.41
N ARG A 42 10.14 -18.80 -1.45
CA ARG A 42 10.14 -20.18 -1.94
C ARG A 42 10.21 -20.26 -3.47
N TYR A 43 9.51 -19.39 -4.18
CA TYR A 43 9.50 -19.39 -5.64
C TYR A 43 10.89 -19.12 -6.23
N PHE A 44 11.65 -18.19 -5.64
CA PHE A 44 12.99 -17.83 -6.09
C PHE A 44 14.13 -18.50 -5.30
N ASN A 45 13.81 -19.43 -4.37
CA ASN A 45 14.78 -20.10 -3.49
C ASN A 45 15.74 -19.14 -2.77
N MET A 46 15.21 -18.02 -2.27
CA MET A 46 15.99 -16.98 -1.59
C MET A 46 16.17 -17.29 -0.09
N THR A 47 17.21 -16.74 0.53
CA THR A 47 17.34 -16.73 2.00
C THR A 47 16.49 -15.61 2.62
N VAL A 48 16.10 -15.75 3.91
CA VAL A 48 15.29 -14.73 4.61
C VAL A 48 15.89 -13.32 4.54
N PRO A 49 17.20 -13.09 4.78
CA PRO A 49 17.79 -11.76 4.65
C PRO A 49 17.72 -11.20 3.24
N GLN A 50 17.91 -12.04 2.22
CA GLN A 50 17.77 -11.62 0.82
C GLN A 50 16.33 -11.25 0.50
N THR A 51 15.35 -12.04 0.96
CA THR A 51 13.94 -11.73 0.75
C THR A 51 13.53 -10.45 1.47
N LEU A 52 14.02 -10.18 2.68
CA LEU A 52 13.77 -8.89 3.35
C LEU A 52 14.32 -7.72 2.52
N LEU A 53 15.53 -7.84 1.97
CA LEU A 53 16.12 -6.78 1.15
C LEU A 53 15.41 -6.58 -0.20
N THR A 54 14.74 -7.59 -0.74
CA THR A 54 14.01 -7.45 -2.01
C THR A 54 12.53 -7.17 -1.82
N TRP A 55 11.82 -8.00 -1.05
CA TRP A 55 10.39 -7.92 -0.80
C TRP A 55 10.02 -6.61 -0.09
N THR A 56 10.66 -6.29 1.02
CA THR A 56 10.36 -5.07 1.79
C THR A 56 10.60 -3.82 0.95
N VAL A 57 11.68 -3.80 0.16
CA VAL A 57 11.98 -2.68 -0.74
C VAL A 57 10.94 -2.58 -1.85
N LEU A 58 10.58 -3.70 -2.49
CA LEU A 58 9.57 -3.74 -3.53
C LEU A 58 8.20 -3.25 -3.03
N GLU A 59 7.74 -3.74 -1.88
CA GLU A 59 6.45 -3.32 -1.31
C GLU A 59 6.46 -1.86 -0.87
N THR A 60 7.60 -1.37 -0.37
CA THR A 60 7.75 0.05 -0.04
C THR A 60 7.66 0.93 -1.28
N ILE A 61 8.32 0.55 -2.37
CA ILE A 61 8.21 1.25 -3.66
C ILE A 61 6.77 1.22 -4.16
N LEU A 62 6.13 0.05 -4.13
CA LEU A 62 4.74 -0.11 -4.55
C LEU A 62 3.78 0.78 -3.75
N SER A 63 3.94 0.81 -2.42
CA SER A 63 3.16 1.66 -1.52
C SER A 63 3.32 3.15 -1.87
N ILE A 64 4.56 3.62 -2.05
CA ILE A 64 4.86 5.02 -2.39
C ILE A 64 4.25 5.39 -3.76
N VAL A 65 4.42 4.53 -4.77
CA VAL A 65 3.85 4.76 -6.10
C VAL A 65 2.33 4.81 -6.04
N CYS A 66 1.70 3.87 -5.33
CA CYS A 66 0.25 3.82 -5.19
C CYS A 66 -0.28 5.06 -4.47
N PHE A 67 0.36 5.47 -3.36
CA PHE A 67 0.00 6.68 -2.63
C PHE A 67 0.19 7.95 -3.48
N GLY A 68 1.29 8.04 -4.23
CA GLY A 68 1.55 9.13 -5.17
C GLY A 68 0.48 9.22 -6.26
N MET A 69 0.05 8.09 -6.82
CA MET A 69 -1.05 8.05 -7.79
C MET A 69 -2.38 8.48 -7.18
N VAL A 70 -2.68 8.08 -5.94
CA VAL A 70 -3.87 8.57 -5.22
C VAL A 70 -3.81 10.09 -5.05
N ALA A 71 -2.66 10.64 -4.62
CA ALA A 71 -2.48 12.08 -4.47
C ALA A 71 -2.65 12.84 -5.79
N LEU A 72 -2.16 12.29 -6.90
CA LEU A 72 -2.35 12.86 -8.24
C LEU A 72 -3.82 12.83 -8.66
N LEU A 73 -4.50 11.68 -8.52
CA LEU A 73 -5.91 11.54 -8.88
C LEU A 73 -6.81 12.41 -8.01
N TRP A 74 -6.45 12.60 -6.74
CA TRP A 74 -7.17 13.47 -5.81
C TRP A 74 -7.36 14.87 -6.38
N VAL A 75 -6.34 15.46 -7.02
CA VAL A 75 -6.41 16.81 -7.61
C VAL A 75 -7.49 16.93 -8.70
N PHE A 76 -7.81 15.84 -9.40
CA PHE A 76 -8.81 15.85 -10.48
C PHE A 76 -10.24 15.57 -10.00
N VAL A 77 -10.39 14.97 -8.82
CA VAL A 77 -11.71 14.64 -8.23
C VAL A 77 -12.02 15.45 -6.98
N ALA A 78 -11.11 16.36 -6.59
CA ALA A 78 -11.26 17.34 -5.53
C ALA A 78 -12.32 18.39 -5.88
#